data_AF-A0A1S3QTA4-F1
#
_entry.id   AF-A0A1S3QTA4-F1
#
_cell.length_a   1.000
_cell.length_b   1.000
_cell.length_c   1.000
_cell.angle_alpha   90.00
_cell.angle_beta   90.00
_cell.angle_gamma   90.00
#
_symmetry.space_group_name_H-M   'P 1'
#
loop_
_entity.id
_entity.type
_entity.pdbx_description
1 polymer ?
#
loop_
_entity_poly.entity_id
_entity_poly.type
_entity_poly.pdbx_seq_one_letter_code
_entity_poly.pdbx_strand_id
1 'polypeptide(L)'
;MPSGLRGLMIAVMMADLMSSLTSIFNSSSTLFTMDIWKVYRTHASERELLLVGRIVTVILVVISVAWIPILQSANSGQLYVYIQSVTSYLAPPVTAVFSLAIFWTRTNEQ
;
A
#
# COMPACT_ATOMS: atom_id res chain seq x y z
N MET A 1 19.44 -27.61 -0.06
CA MET A 1 19.09 -27.37 1.36
C MET A 1 18.46 -28.63 1.93
N PRO A 2 18.74 -29.00 3.20
CA PRO A 2 18.10 -30.13 3.87
C PRO A 2 16.57 -30.00 3.82
N SER A 3 15.85 -31.11 3.71
CA SER A 3 14.40 -31.16 3.47
C SER A 3 13.58 -30.38 4.51
N GLY A 4 13.94 -30.46 5.80
CA GLY A 4 13.30 -29.69 6.87
C GLY A 4 13.53 -28.17 6.79
N LEU A 5 14.73 -27.74 6.40
CA LEU A 5 15.07 -26.32 6.23
C LEU A 5 14.37 -25.69 5.02
N ARG A 6 14.11 -26.48 3.96
CA ARG A 6 13.34 -26.02 2.80
C ARG A 6 11.88 -25.72 3.16
N GLY A 7 11.27 -26.56 3.99
CA GLY A 7 9.92 -26.33 4.51
C GLY A 7 9.84 -25.08 5.38
N LEU A 8 10.82 -24.90 6.28
CA LEU A 8 10.92 -23.70 7.10
C LEU A 8 11.05 -22.42 6.25
N MET A 9 11.88 -22.44 5.21
CA MET A 9 12.08 -21.28 4.35
C MET A 9 10.78 -20.85 3.66
N ILE A 10 10.02 -21.79 3.09
CA ILE A 10 8.74 -21.48 2.43
C ILE A 10 7.73 -20.95 3.45
N ALA A 11 7.67 -21.53 4.65
CA ALA A 11 6.79 -21.05 5.70
C ALA A 11 7.10 -19.60 6.11
N VAL A 12 8.39 -19.26 6.28
CA VAL A 12 8.84 -17.90 6.60
C VAL A 12 8.50 -16.93 5.48
N MET A 13 8.74 -17.30 4.21
CA MET A 13 8.42 -16.44 3.07
C MET A 13 6.91 -16.17 2.96
N MET A 14 6.07 -17.19 3.17
CA MET A 14 4.62 -17.02 3.17
C MET A 14 4.14 -16.16 4.34
N ALA A 15 4.72 -16.33 5.52
CA ALA A 15 4.41 -15.51 6.69
C ALA A 15 4.79 -14.04 6.48
N ASP A 16 5.98 -13.78 5.93
CA ASP A 16 6.47 -12.44 5.61
C ASP A 16 5.60 -11.74 4.56
N LEU A 17 5.21 -12.46 3.51
CA LEU A 17 4.28 -11.96 2.49
C LEU A 17 2.91 -11.64 3.07
N MET A 18 2.35 -12.52 3.90
CA MET A 18 1.05 -12.26 4.56
C MET A 18 1.12 -11.06 5.51
N SER A 19 2.22 -10.90 6.25
CA SER A 19 2.43 -9.76 7.13
C SER A 19 2.50 -8.45 6.36
N SER A 20 3.30 -8.42 5.28
CA SER A 20 3.43 -7.26 4.40
C SER A 20 2.09 -6.86 3.77
N LEU A 21 1.34 -7.83 3.21
CA LEU A 21 0.03 -7.58 2.63
C LEU A 21 -0.96 -7.05 3.67
N THR A 22 -1.00 -7.65 4.86
CA THR A 22 -1.87 -7.20 5.96
C THR A 22 -1.54 -5.76 6.35
N SER A 23 -0.26 -5.41 6.48
CA SER A 23 0.18 -4.05 6.81
C SER A 23 -0.21 -3.04 5.73
N ILE A 24 -0.01 -3.36 4.45
CA ILE A 24 -0.35 -2.48 3.32
C ILE A 24 -1.86 -2.23 3.27
N PHE A 25 -2.66 -3.28 3.38
CA PHE A 25 -4.11 -3.16 3.32
C PHE A 25 -4.68 -2.43 4.55
N ASN A 26 -4.14 -2.68 5.73
CA ASN A 26 -4.55 -1.98 6.95
C ASN A 26 -4.22 -0.49 6.86
N SER A 27 -2.99 -0.14 6.50
CA SER A 27 -2.58 1.26 6.34
C SER A 27 -3.40 1.98 5.26
N SER A 28 -3.66 1.33 4.12
CA SER A 28 -4.46 1.91 3.04
C SER A 28 -5.92 2.12 3.46
N SER A 29 -6.48 1.17 4.21
CA SER A 29 -7.82 1.28 4.78
C SER A 29 -7.91 2.45 5.75
N THR A 30 -6.93 2.62 6.63
CA THR A 30 -6.87 3.75 7.57
C THR A 30 -6.71 5.08 6.85
N LEU A 31 -5.80 5.18 5.87
CA LEU A 31 -5.63 6.40 5.05
C LEU A 31 -6.95 6.77 4.35
N PHE A 32 -7.61 5.82 3.69
CA PHE A 32 -8.88 6.10 3.02
C PHE A 32 -9.97 6.51 4.02
N THR A 33 -10.04 5.85 5.17
CA THR A 33 -11.07 6.10 6.17
C THR A 33 -10.86 7.42 6.92
N MET A 34 -9.62 7.78 7.23
CA MET A 34 -9.28 8.99 7.99
C MET A 34 -9.15 10.21 7.09
N ASP A 35 -8.51 10.08 5.94
CA ASP A 35 -8.20 11.23 5.08
C ASP A 35 -9.33 11.55 4.11
N ILE A 36 -10.08 10.54 3.63
CA ILE A 36 -11.18 10.75 2.67
C ILE A 36 -12.53 10.73 3.38
N TRP A 37 -12.84 9.63 4.08
CA TRP A 37 -14.19 9.44 4.63
C TRP A 37 -14.51 10.42 5.77
N LYS A 38 -13.56 10.69 6.66
CA LYS A 38 -13.73 11.65 7.76
C LYS A 38 -13.84 13.11 7.29
N VAL A 39 -13.18 13.46 6.19
CA VAL A 39 -13.28 14.78 5.56
C VAL A 39 -14.64 14.96 4.87
N TYR A 40 -15.14 13.90 4.20
CA TYR A 40 -16.46 13.94 3.55
C TYR A 40 -17.62 13.86 4.55
N ARG A 41 -17.45 13.17 5.69
CA ARG A 41 -18.47 13.01 6.72
C ARG A 41 -17.89 13.23 8.13
N THR A 42 -17.98 14.47 8.59
CA THR A 42 -17.38 14.99 9.83
C THR A 42 -17.94 14.36 11.13
N HIS A 43 -19.11 13.70 11.06
CA HIS A 43 -19.76 13.00 12.19
C HIS A 43 -19.93 11.49 11.94
N ALA A 44 -18.93 10.82 11.39
CA ALA A 44 -18.98 9.37 11.21
C ALA A 44 -18.77 8.64 12.56
N SER A 45 -19.64 7.67 12.87
CA SER A 45 -19.50 6.83 14.06
C SER A 45 -18.34 5.83 13.90
N GLU A 46 -17.69 5.43 15.00
CA GLU A 46 -16.60 4.44 14.98
C GLU A 46 -16.99 3.13 14.28
N ARG A 47 -18.25 2.68 14.46
CA ARG A 47 -18.77 1.48 13.79
C ARG A 47 -18.87 1.65 12.28
N GLU A 48 -19.23 2.85 11.81
CA GLU A 48 -19.27 3.16 10.38
C GLU A 48 -17.86 3.21 9.79
N LEU A 49 -16.90 3.83 10.50
CA LEU A 49 -15.48 3.82 10.10
C LEU A 49 -14.95 2.38 9.92
N LEU A 50 -15.25 1.48 10.85
CA LEU A 50 -14.81 0.09 10.77
C LEU A 50 -15.46 -0.66 9.60
N LEU A 51 -16.75 -0.44 9.35
CA LEU A 51 -17.46 -1.05 8.21
C LEU A 51 -16.91 -0.55 6.86
N VAL A 52 -16.73 0.77 6.73
CA VAL A 52 -16.17 1.40 5.53
C VAL A 52 -14.74 0.91 5.31
N GLY A 53 -13.91 0.88 6.36
CA GLY A 53 -12.54 0.37 6.27
C GLY A 53 -12.47 -1.08 5.79
N ARG A 54 -13.40 -1.94 6.23
CA ARG A 54 -13.50 -3.34 5.79
C ARG A 54 -13.93 -3.45 4.33
N ILE A 55 -14.90 -2.65 3.89
CA ILE A 55 -15.36 -2.60 2.49
C ILE A 55 -14.22 -2.14 1.58
N VAL A 56 -13.53 -1.07 1.95
CA VAL A 56 -12.37 -0.55 1.20
C VAL A 56 -11.28 -1.60 1.08
N THR A 57 -10.99 -2.33 2.16
CA THR A 57 -10.01 -3.43 2.13
C THR A 57 -10.40 -4.50 1.11
N VAL A 58 -11.66 -4.92 1.09
CA VAL A 58 -12.16 -5.92 0.13
C VAL A 58 -12.04 -5.40 -1.31
N ILE A 59 -12.41 -4.14 -1.56
CA ILE A 59 -12.28 -3.52 -2.88
C ILE A 59 -10.81 -3.47 -3.32
N LEU A 60 -9.90 -3.05 -2.44
CA LEU A 60 -8.46 -3.00 -2.72
C LEU A 60 -7.90 -4.38 -3.05
N VAL A 61 -8.32 -5.43 -2.34
CA VAL A 61 -7.92 -6.81 -2.62
C VAL A 61 -8.40 -7.24 -4.02
N VAL A 62 -9.66 -6.96 -4.37
CA VAL A 62 -10.22 -7.30 -5.70
C VAL A 62 -9.45 -6.60 -6.82
N ILE A 63 -9.19 -5.29 -6.66
CA ILE A 63 -8.40 -4.53 -7.64
C ILE A 63 -6.97 -5.08 -7.75
N SER A 64 -6.34 -5.43 -6.63
CA SER A 64 -4.99 -6.01 -6.60
C SER A 64 -4.92 -7.33 -7.36
N VAL A 65 -5.91 -8.22 -7.16
CA VAL A 65 -5.99 -9.50 -7.88
C VAL A 65 -6.27 -9.29 -9.37
N ALA A 66 -7.13 -8.33 -9.72
CA ALA A 66 -7.41 -7.97 -11.11
C ALA A 66 -6.19 -7.38 -11.84
N TRP A 67 -5.21 -6.84 -11.11
CA TRP A 67 -3.98 -6.27 -11.67
C TRP A 67 -2.90 -7.33 -11.98
N ILE A 68 -2.99 -8.52 -11.39
CA ILE A 68 -2.05 -9.65 -11.63
C ILE A 68 -1.88 -9.98 -13.12
N PRO A 69 -2.94 -10.16 -13.95
CA PRO A 69 -2.77 -10.47 -15.37
C PRO A 69 -2.05 -9.38 -16.16
N ILE A 70 -2.22 -8.10 -15.77
CA ILE A 70 -1.54 -6.95 -16.40
C ILE A 70 -0.02 -7.02 -16.10
N LEU A 71 0.35 -7.42 -14.89
CA LEU A 71 1.76 -7.61 -14.53
C LEU A 71 2.38 -8.81 -15.26
N GLN A 72 1.60 -9.86 -15.52
CA GLN A 72 2.08 -11.03 -16.26
C GLN A 72 2.25 -10.76 -17.76
N SER A 73 1.41 -9.91 -18.36
CA SER A 73 1.55 -9.52 -19.77
C SER A 73 2.74 -8.60 -20.04
N ALA A 74 3.29 -7.95 -19.00
CA ALA A 74 4.42 -7.01 -19.09
C ALA A 74 5.82 -7.66 -19.15
N ASN A 75 5.94 -8.93 -19.55
CA ASN A 75 7.17 -9.74 -19.56
C ASN A 75 7.85 -9.92 -18.18
N SER A 76 7.88 -11.17 -17.72
CA SER A 76 8.32 -11.65 -16.41
C SER A 76 9.77 -11.33 -16.00
N GLY A 77 10.59 -10.78 -16.89
CA GLY A 77 11.94 -10.29 -16.58
C GLY A 77 12.01 -8.84 -16.09
N GLN A 78 10.94 -8.07 -16.25
CA GLN A 78 10.92 -6.63 -15.93
C GLN A 78 10.05 -6.28 -14.72
N LEU A 79 9.46 -7.23 -13.98
CA LEU A 79 8.62 -6.90 -12.81
C LEU A 79 9.36 -6.04 -11.78
N TYR A 80 10.62 -6.36 -11.51
CA TYR A 80 11.46 -5.57 -10.62
C TYR A 80 11.70 -4.15 -11.19
N VAL A 81 11.96 -4.05 -12.50
CA VAL A 81 12.12 -2.76 -13.19
C VAL A 81 10.83 -1.96 -13.19
N TYR A 82 9.68 -2.62 -13.33
CA TYR A 82 8.36 -2.01 -13.25
C TYR A 82 8.10 -1.42 -11.87
N ILE A 83 8.29 -2.21 -10.80
CA ILE A 83 8.15 -1.73 -9.41
C ILE A 83 9.11 -0.55 -9.17
N GLN A 84 10.38 -0.69 -9.57
CA GLN A 84 11.38 0.39 -9.43
C GLN A 84 10.98 1.65 -10.20
N SER A 85 10.48 1.53 -11.43
CA SER A 85 10.04 2.67 -12.22
C SER A 85 8.88 3.42 -11.56
N VAL A 86 7.88 2.69 -11.05
CA VAL A 86 6.75 3.29 -10.32
C VAL A 86 7.25 4.02 -9.07
N THR A 87 8.12 3.41 -8.27
CA THR A 87 8.73 4.06 -7.11
C THR A 87 9.56 5.29 -7.52
N SER A 88 10.32 5.20 -8.61
CA SER A 88 11.14 6.31 -9.12
C SER A 88 10.32 7.50 -9.61
N TYR A 89 9.06 7.30 -10.03
CA TYR A 89 8.17 8.41 -10.40
C TYR A 89 7.54 9.08 -9.18
N LEU A 90 7.26 8.33 -8.11
CA LEU A 90 6.57 8.84 -6.92
C LEU A 90 7.52 9.38 -5.84
N ALA A 91 8.71 8.79 -5.69
CA ALA A 91 9.63 9.14 -4.60
C ALA A 91 10.20 10.58 -4.70
N PRO A 92 10.63 11.09 -5.87
CA PRO A 92 11.17 12.45 -5.98
C PRO A 92 10.20 13.57 -5.55
N PRO A 93 8.94 13.63 -6.02
CA PRO A 93 8.02 14.70 -5.63
C PRO A 93 7.65 14.63 -4.15
N VAL A 94 7.43 13.43 -3.60
CA VAL A 94 7.16 13.24 -2.17
C VAL A 94 8.35 13.74 -1.34
N THR A 95 9.57 13.35 -1.71
CA THR A 95 10.79 13.79 -1.03
C THR A 95 10.99 15.30 -1.14
N ALA A 96 10.68 15.91 -2.28
CA ALA A 96 10.77 17.35 -2.47
C ALA A 96 9.81 18.11 -1.54
N VAL A 97 8.55 17.66 -1.44
CA VAL A 97 7.55 18.27 -0.54
C VAL A 97 7.95 18.12 0.92
N PHE A 98 8.38 16.94 1.35
CA PHE A 98 8.85 16.72 2.73
C PHE A 98 10.12 17.53 3.05
N SER A 99 11.07 17.62 2.11
CA SER A 99 12.29 18.40 2.30
C SER A 99 11.97 19.89 2.42
N LEU A 100 11.09 20.42 1.57
CA LEU A 100 10.61 21.80 1.66
C LEU A 100 9.86 22.03 2.98
N ALA A 101 8.99 21.13 3.40
CA ALA A 101 8.25 21.26 4.66
C ALA A 101 9.19 21.32 5.90
N ILE A 102 10.28 20.55 5.91
CA ILE A 102 11.22 20.49 7.03
C ILE A 102 12.20 21.68 7.02
N PHE A 103 12.81 21.99 5.87
CA PHE A 103 13.84 23.02 5.76
C PHE A 103 13.28 24.43 5.53
N TRP A 104 12.02 24.54 5.10
CA TRP A 104 11.37 25.81 4.79
C TRP A 104 10.04 25.95 5.55
N THR A 105 10.11 26.57 6.73
CA THR A 105 8.97 26.86 7.62
C THR A 105 7.94 27.85 7.05
N ARG A 106 8.18 28.41 5.85
CA ARG A 106 7.23 29.26 5.11
C ARG A 106 6.56 28.55 3.92
N THR A 107 6.59 27.22 3.87
CA THR A 107 5.87 26.46 2.84
C THR A 107 4.38 26.56 3.14
N ASN A 108 3.71 27.51 2.49
CA ASN A 108 2.28 27.77 2.65
C ASN A 108 1.49 26.76 1.82
N GLU A 109 0.42 26.19 2.39
CA GLU A 109 -0.61 25.48 1.64
C GLU A 109 -1.33 26.48 0.73
N GLN A 110 -0.89 26.58 -0.53
CA GLN A 110 -1.71 27.07 -1.62
C GLN A 110 -1.68 26.06 -2.76
#